data_AF-E5BEQ6-F1
#
_entry.id   AF-E5BEQ6-F1
#
_cell.length_a   1.000
_cell.length_b   1.000
_cell.length_c   1.000
_cell.angle_alpha   90.00
_cell.angle_beta   90.00
_cell.angle_gamma   90.00
#
_symmetry.space_group_name_H-M   'P 1'
#
loop_
_entity.id
_entity.type
_entity.pdbx_description
1 polymer ?
#
loop_
_entity_poly.entity_id
_entity_poly.type
_entity_poly.pdbx_seq_one_letter_code
_entity_poly.pdbx_strand_id
1 'polypeptide(L)'
;MLTENEKIAMKFVESCRNHLMMKDDLTEVENKMFSLLEKVSKKLKLIENGGPLQTEFEKALYDTLNLTKEIYFEFGNHYGGVFESQYYDGV
;
A
#
# COMPACT_ATOMS: atom_id res chain seq x y z
N MET A 1 2.97 30.17 -4.38
CA MET A 1 1.77 29.69 -5.11
C MET A 1 2.28 28.85 -6.27
N LEU A 2 1.68 27.68 -6.50
CA LEU A 2 2.04 26.87 -7.67
C LEU A 2 1.67 27.61 -8.95
N THR A 3 2.54 27.52 -9.95
CA THR A 3 2.29 27.91 -11.34
C THR A 3 1.20 27.01 -11.94
N GLU A 4 0.59 27.44 -13.04
CA GLU A 4 -0.46 26.64 -13.68
C GLU A 4 0.01 25.25 -14.13
N ASN A 5 1.25 25.14 -14.62
CA ASN A 5 1.81 23.84 -14.99
C ASN A 5 1.98 22.91 -13.78
N GLU A 6 2.42 23.44 -12.65
CA GLU A 6 2.55 22.66 -11.40
C GLU A 6 1.19 22.23 -10.84
N LYS A 7 0.14 23.06 -10.98
CA LYS A 7 -1.23 22.67 -10.61
C LYS A 7 -1.78 21.57 -11.51
N ILE A 8 -1.48 21.61 -12.80
CA ILE A 8 -1.89 20.57 -13.76
C ILE A 8 -1.18 19.25 -13.44
N ALA A 9 0.13 19.29 -13.17
CA ALA A 9 0.89 18.11 -12.76
C ALA A 9 0.35 17.53 -11.43
N MET A 10 0.07 18.37 -10.44
CA MET A 10 -0.52 17.94 -9.17
C MET A 10 -1.90 17.29 -9.36
N LYS A 11 -2.78 17.90 -10.16
CA LYS A 11 -4.11 17.32 -10.47
C LYS A 11 -3.99 15.98 -11.21
N PHE A 12 -3.00 15.84 -12.08
CA PHE A 12 -2.73 14.58 -12.77
C PHE A 12 -2.29 13.49 -11.79
N VAL A 13 -1.31 13.79 -10.91
CA VAL A 13 -0.83 12.86 -9.87
C VAL A 13 -1.96 12.49 -8.90
N GLU A 14 -2.75 13.45 -8.45
CA GLU A 14 -3.93 13.20 -7.61
C GLU A 14 -4.98 12.36 -8.33
N SER A 15 -5.22 12.60 -9.63
CA SER A 15 -6.15 11.81 -10.43
C SER A 15 -5.67 10.36 -10.60
N CYS A 16 -4.38 10.15 -10.85
CA CYS A 16 -3.75 8.83 -10.92
C CYS A 16 -3.74 8.10 -9.57
N ARG A 17 -3.63 8.84 -8.46
CA ARG A 17 -3.73 8.28 -7.10
C ARG A 17 -5.15 7.91 -6.73
N ASN A 18 -6.14 8.71 -7.15
CA ASN A 18 -7.55 8.54 -6.79
C ASN A 18 -8.30 7.59 -7.72
N HIS A 19 -7.85 7.45 -8.97
CA HIS A 19 -8.30 6.39 -9.87
C HIS A 19 -7.26 5.29 -9.84
N LEU A 20 -7.55 4.20 -9.13
CA LEU A 20 -6.90 2.90 -9.32
C LEU A 20 -7.04 2.47 -10.79
N MET A 21 -6.20 3.03 -11.66
CA MET A 21 -6.25 2.85 -13.12
C MET A 21 -5.77 1.45 -13.52
N MET A 22 -5.05 0.76 -12.64
CA MET A 22 -4.70 -0.64 -12.80
C MET A 22 -5.14 -1.42 -11.55
N LYS A 23 -6.10 -2.33 -11.72
CA LYS A 23 -6.19 -3.50 -10.86
C LYS A 23 -5.04 -4.41 -11.27
N ASP A 24 -3.89 -4.18 -10.67
CA ASP A 24 -2.76 -5.08 -10.81
C ASP A 24 -3.00 -6.36 -9.97
N ASP A 25 -2.18 -7.38 -10.23
CA ASP A 25 -2.28 -8.66 -9.53
C ASP A 25 -2.21 -8.48 -8.00
N LEU A 26 -1.45 -7.49 -7.53
CA LEU A 26 -1.37 -7.13 -6.12
C LEU A 26 -2.72 -6.67 -5.58
N THR A 27 -3.38 -5.73 -6.25
CA THR A 27 -4.70 -5.22 -5.88
C THR A 27 -5.76 -6.33 -5.88
N GLU A 28 -5.73 -7.24 -6.86
CA GLU A 28 -6.67 -8.37 -6.91
C GLU A 28 -6.47 -9.34 -5.75
N VAL A 29 -5.21 -9.66 -5.43
CA VAL A 29 -4.86 -10.55 -4.32
C VAL A 29 -5.16 -9.90 -2.97
N GLU A 30 -4.86 -8.61 -2.77
CA GLU A 30 -5.20 -7.86 -1.55
C GLU A 30 -6.72 -7.84 -1.34
N ASN A 31 -7.51 -7.54 -2.37
CA ASN A 31 -8.98 -7.55 -2.29
C ASN A 31 -9.53 -8.94 -1.93
N LYS A 32 -8.97 -10.00 -2.55
CA LYS A 32 -9.35 -11.39 -2.22
C LYS A 32 -9.01 -11.74 -0.78
N MET A 33 -7.85 -11.31 -0.29
CA MET A 33 -7.42 -11.50 1.09
C MET A 33 -8.37 -10.79 2.07
N PHE A 34 -8.70 -9.51 1.85
CA PHE A 34 -9.66 -8.79 2.70
C PHE A 34 -11.06 -9.43 2.69
N SER A 35 -11.53 -9.91 1.53
CA SER A 35 -12.80 -10.63 1.43
C SER A 35 -12.79 -11.95 2.23
N LEU A 36 -11.66 -12.68 2.23
CA LEU A 36 -11.50 -13.89 3.03
C LEU A 36 -11.45 -13.57 4.54
N LEU A 37 -10.76 -12.50 4.92
CA LEU A 37 -10.72 -11.98 6.29
C LEU A 37 -12.10 -11.69 6.84
N GLU A 38 -12.97 -11.05 6.05
CA GLU A 38 -14.36 -10.79 6.45
C GLU A 38 -15.14 -12.09 6.69
N LYS A 39 -14.93 -13.12 5.84
CA LYS A 39 -15.55 -14.44 6.00
C LYS A 39 -15.03 -15.15 7.25
N VAL A 40 -13.75 -15.04 7.55
CA VAL A 40 -13.12 -15.59 8.77
C VAL A 40 -13.64 -14.86 10.00
N SER A 41 -13.71 -13.53 9.98
CA SER A 41 -14.30 -12.70 11.04
C SER A 41 -15.72 -13.15 11.39
N LYS A 42 -16.58 -13.36 10.38
CA LYS A 42 -17.95 -13.86 10.59
C LYS A 42 -17.98 -15.22 11.30
N LYS A 43 -17.00 -16.09 11.06
CA LYS A 43 -16.88 -17.39 11.73
C LYS A 43 -16.31 -17.26 13.14
N LEU A 44 -15.29 -16.42 13.32
CA LEU A 44 -14.67 -16.19 14.63
C LEU A 44 -15.65 -15.58 15.63
N LYS A 45 -16.59 -14.73 15.19
CA LYS A 45 -17.67 -14.21 16.05
C LYS A 45 -18.57 -15.28 16.67
N LEU A 46 -18.57 -16.52 16.15
CA LEU A 46 -19.36 -17.64 16.68
C LEU A 46 -18.61 -18.46 17.74
N ILE A 47 -17.34 -18.14 18.01
CA ILE A 47 -16.47 -18.90 18.91
C ILE A 47 -16.19 -18.05 20.15
N GLU A 48 -16.16 -18.69 21.32
CA GLU A 48 -15.70 -18.07 22.56
C GLU A 48 -14.24 -17.57 22.39
N ASN A 49 -13.97 -16.32 22.79
CA ASN A 49 -12.71 -15.60 22.52
C ASN A 49 -12.36 -15.33 21.04
N GLY A 50 -13.29 -15.52 20.09
CA GLY A 50 -13.01 -15.25 18.68
C GLY A 50 -12.83 -13.77 18.33
N GLY A 51 -13.40 -12.84 19.12
CA GLY A 51 -13.19 -11.40 18.96
C GLY A 51 -11.72 -10.98 19.18
N PRO A 52 -11.12 -11.28 20.35
CA PRO A 52 -9.69 -11.07 20.57
C PRO A 52 -8.80 -11.72 19.50
N LEU A 53 -9.10 -12.99 19.14
CA LEU A 53 -8.34 -13.71 18.11
C LEU A 53 -8.42 -13.04 16.73
N GLN A 54 -9.58 -12.49 16.37
CA GLN A 54 -9.77 -11.73 15.14
C GLN A 54 -8.89 -10.47 15.15
N THR A 55 -8.90 -9.71 16.23
CA THR A 55 -8.10 -8.48 16.37
C THR A 55 -6.61 -8.76 16.27
N GLU A 56 -6.12 -9.81 16.94
CA GLU A 56 -4.72 -10.23 16.86
C GLU A 56 -4.33 -10.64 15.43
N PHE A 57 -5.19 -11.40 14.76
CA PHE A 57 -4.96 -11.83 13.38
C PHE A 57 -4.93 -10.66 12.40
N GLU A 58 -5.89 -9.73 12.50
CA GLU A 58 -5.93 -8.52 11.68
C GLU A 58 -4.67 -7.68 11.89
N LYS A 59 -4.28 -7.47 13.15
CA LYS A 59 -3.04 -6.73 13.47
C LYS A 59 -1.81 -7.38 12.84
N ALA A 60 -1.63 -8.69 13.02
CA ALA A 60 -0.47 -9.41 12.47
C ALA A 60 -0.42 -9.33 10.94
N LEU A 61 -1.59 -9.38 10.28
CA LEU A 61 -1.69 -9.26 8.83
C LEU A 61 -1.30 -7.85 8.35
N TYR A 62 -1.82 -6.80 9.00
CA TYR A 62 -1.44 -5.42 8.68
C TYR A 62 0.05 -5.15 8.92
N ASP A 63 0.58 -5.61 10.05
CA ASP A 63 2.01 -5.50 10.38
C ASP A 63 2.86 -6.18 9.31
N THR A 64 2.46 -7.37 8.84
CA THR A 64 3.18 -8.12 7.80
C THR A 64 3.15 -7.40 6.45
N LEU A 65 1.98 -6.88 6.03
CA LEU A 65 1.85 -6.16 4.78
C LEU A 65 2.66 -4.87 4.79
N ASN A 66 2.61 -4.12 5.90
CA ASN A 66 3.39 -2.90 6.06
C ASN A 66 4.88 -3.20 6.06
N LEU A 67 5.34 -4.18 6.84
CA LEU A 67 6.75 -4.57 6.86
C LEU A 67 7.23 -5.09 5.50
N THR A 68 6.38 -5.80 4.74
CA THR A 68 6.70 -6.24 3.38
C THR A 68 6.82 -5.05 2.42
N LYS A 69 5.91 -4.07 2.55
CA LYS A 69 5.97 -2.82 1.78
C LYS A 69 7.23 -2.02 2.14
N GLU A 70 7.56 -1.91 3.41
CA GLU A 70 8.80 -1.28 3.87
C GLU A 70 10.01 -2.01 3.28
N ILE A 71 10.20 -3.30 3.61
CA ILE A 71 11.40 -4.05 3.20
C ILE A 71 11.55 -4.17 1.68
N TYR A 72 10.48 -4.41 0.93
CA TYR A 72 10.60 -4.74 -0.50
C TYR A 72 10.18 -3.60 -1.43
N PHE A 73 9.43 -2.61 -0.95
CA PHE A 73 9.07 -1.42 -1.75
C PHE A 73 9.85 -0.16 -1.33
N GLU A 74 10.41 -0.03 -0.12
CA GLU A 74 11.41 1.03 0.14
C GLU A 74 12.72 0.81 -0.63
N PHE A 75 13.00 -0.40 -1.12
CA PHE A 75 14.04 -0.59 -2.14
C PHE A 75 13.75 0.19 -3.43
N GLY A 76 12.49 0.54 -3.74
CA GLY A 76 12.12 1.43 -4.83
C GLY A 76 12.43 2.91 -4.55
N ASN A 77 12.21 3.37 -3.30
CA ASN A 77 12.58 4.72 -2.88
C ASN A 77 14.10 4.90 -2.77
N HIS A 78 14.83 3.87 -2.34
CA HIS A 78 16.30 3.88 -2.36
C HIS A 78 16.89 3.74 -3.76
N TYR A 79 16.27 3.01 -4.68
CA TYR A 79 16.72 3.03 -6.09
C TYR A 79 16.49 4.41 -6.74
N GLY A 80 15.38 5.09 -6.44
CA GLY A 80 15.14 6.46 -6.93
C GLY A 80 16.18 7.47 -6.43
N GLY A 81 16.53 7.45 -5.15
CA GLY A 81 17.53 8.35 -4.58
C GLY A 81 18.98 8.04 -4.98
N VAL A 82 19.32 6.77 -5.24
CA VAL A 82 20.66 6.37 -5.69
C VAL A 82 20.89 6.73 -7.16
N PHE A 83 19.85 6.72 -8.00
CA PHE A 83 19.94 7.24 -9.37
C PHE A 83 19.93 8.77 -9.43
N GLU A 84 19.22 9.47 -8.55
CA GLU A 84 19.25 10.95 -8.51
C GLU A 84 20.57 11.53 -7.98
N SER A 85 21.28 10.81 -7.10
CA SER A 85 22.56 11.26 -6.52
C SER A 85 23.79 10.96 -7.39
N GLN A 86 23.70 10.08 -8.39
CA GLN A 86 24.80 9.83 -9.33
C GLN A 86 24.86 10.81 -10.52
N TYR A 87 23.85 11.66 -10.70
CA TYR A 87 23.81 12.64 -11.79
C TYR A 87 24.18 14.08 -11.38
N TYR A 88 24.58 14.30 -10.13
CA TYR A 88 24.96 15.63 -9.62
C TYR A 88 26.40 15.72 -9.09
N ASP A 89 27.32 14.91 -9.61
CA ASP A 89 28.75 15.20 -9.53
C ASP A 89 29.31 15.49 -10.94
N GLY A 90 29.15 16.76 -11.35
CA GLY A 90 29.93 17.41 -12.40
C GLY A 90 29.29 17.46 -13.79
N VAL A 91 28.61 18.57 -14.09
CA VAL A 91 29.01 19.63 -15.08
C VAL A 91 28.33 20.93 -14.68
#